data_AF-A0A933CXH4-F1
#
_entry.id   AF-A0A933CXH4-F1
#
_cell.length_a   1.000
_cell.length_b   1.000
_cell.length_c   1.000
_cell.angle_alpha   90.00
_cell.angle_beta   90.00
_cell.angle_gamma   90.00
#
_symmetry.space_group_name_H-M   'P 1'
#
loop_
_entity.id
_entity.type
_entity.pdbx_description
1 polymer ?
#
loop_
_entity_poly.entity_id
_entity_poly.type
_entity_poly.pdbx_seq_one_letter_code
_entity_poly.pdbx_strand_id
1 'polypeptide(L)'
;MSYIVTVSNRTYPVLVEPEGLVRVDGSSLSAQVRQLDRCTFSVLLNNRSYKVIAEKLGNVYETLVNGVAQEVIVETERTRLLKKYDRQAGAIRKRFEVHAPMPALIVNIEVDVGDDVTEGQGLIVLEAMKMENEIKAHQPGKVKTIHVVKGKPVEKGELLMLLE
;
A
#
# COMPACT_ATOMS: atom_id res chain seq x y z
N MET A 1 -27.87 5.33 -2.00
CA MET A 1 -26.67 4.49 -1.77
C MET A 1 -25.46 5.39 -1.54
N SER A 2 -24.55 5.03 -0.62
CA SER A 2 -23.38 5.85 -0.28
C SER A 2 -22.11 5.26 -0.87
N TYR A 3 -21.28 6.13 -1.44
CA TYR A 3 -20.01 5.82 -2.08
C TYR A 3 -18.93 6.78 -1.63
N ILE A 4 -17.69 6.36 -1.81
CA ILE A 4 -16.49 7.14 -1.59
C ILE A 4 -15.77 7.12 -2.92
N VAL A 5 -15.74 8.27 -3.58
CA VAL A 5 -15.17 8.40 -4.92
C VAL A 5 -13.85 9.15 -4.81
N THR A 6 -12.75 8.56 -5.27
CA THR A 6 -11.44 9.21 -5.31
C THR A 6 -11.08 9.55 -6.74
N VAL A 7 -10.80 10.82 -7.00
CA VAL A 7 -10.39 11.34 -8.31
C VAL A 7 -9.10 12.14 -8.12
N SER A 8 -8.04 11.81 -8.85
CA SER A 8 -6.75 12.54 -8.77
C SER A 8 -6.25 12.72 -7.32
N ASN A 9 -6.26 11.65 -6.52
CA ASN A 9 -5.91 11.62 -5.09
C ASN A 9 -6.80 12.44 -4.13
N ARG A 10 -7.90 13.04 -4.60
CA ARG A 10 -8.90 13.69 -3.74
C ARG A 10 -10.10 12.78 -3.57
N THR A 11 -10.55 12.62 -2.33
CA THR A 11 -11.67 11.73 -1.99
C THR A 11 -12.91 12.54 -1.66
N TYR A 12 -14.02 12.14 -2.27
CA TYR A 12 -15.34 12.77 -2.14
C TYR A 12 -16.35 11.73 -1.62
N PRO A 13 -16.97 11.92 -0.45
CA PRO A 13 -18.23 11.24 -0.12
C PRO A 13 -19.31 11.58 -1.14
N VAL A 14 -19.90 10.55 -1.75
CA VAL A 14 -20.97 10.66 -2.74
C VAL A 14 -22.19 9.90 -2.24
N LEU A 15 -23.28 10.62 -1.99
CA LEU A 15 -24.57 10.02 -1.69
C LEU A 15 -25.46 10.10 -2.93
N VAL A 16 -25.86 8.94 -3.46
CA VAL A 16 -26.85 8.84 -4.53
C VAL A 16 -28.22 8.63 -3.88
N GLU A 17 -29.07 9.64 -3.96
CA GLU A 17 -30.46 9.58 -3.50
C GLU A 17 -31.38 9.10 -4.64
N PRO A 18 -32.62 8.68 -4.33
CA PRO A 18 -33.64 8.44 -5.36
C PRO A 18 -33.84 9.68 -6.25
N GLU A 19 -34.43 9.48 -7.42
CA GLU A 19 -34.83 10.57 -8.34
C GLU A 19 -33.66 11.36 -8.98
N GLY A 20 -32.42 10.89 -8.86
CA GLY A 20 -31.26 11.48 -9.54
C GLY A 20 -30.60 12.64 -8.78
N LEU A 21 -30.93 12.82 -7.49
CA LEU A 21 -30.18 13.74 -6.65
C LEU A 21 -28.89 13.07 -6.16
N VAL A 22 -27.76 13.75 -6.36
CA VAL A 22 -26.44 13.29 -5.91
C VAL A 22 -25.84 14.35 -5.00
N ARG A 23 -25.46 13.97 -3.78
CA ARG A 23 -24.70 14.86 -2.89
C ARG A 23 -23.22 14.54 -2.97
N VAL A 24 -22.41 15.56 -3.19
CA VAL A 24 -20.94 15.48 -3.18
C VAL A 24 -20.44 16.48 -2.16
N ASP A 25 -19.68 16.04 -1.15
CA ASP A 25 -19.19 16.89 -0.05
C ASP A 25 -20.29 17.73 0.63
N GLY A 26 -21.49 17.15 0.78
CA GLY A 26 -22.65 17.82 1.38
C GLY A 26 -23.39 18.79 0.44
N SER A 27 -22.86 19.07 -0.75
CA SER A 27 -23.53 19.87 -1.78
C SER A 27 -24.42 19.00 -2.66
N SER A 28 -25.71 19.33 -2.76
CA SER A 28 -26.66 18.61 -3.61
C SER A 28 -26.54 19.05 -5.07
N LEU A 29 -26.45 18.08 -5.96
CA LEU A 29 -26.34 18.24 -7.42
C LEU A 29 -27.45 17.43 -8.08
N SER A 30 -28.08 18.00 -9.10
CA SER A 30 -28.98 17.24 -9.98
C SER A 30 -28.13 16.50 -11.00
N ALA A 31 -28.18 15.17 -10.97
CA ALA A 31 -27.44 14.31 -11.88
C ALA A 31 -28.38 13.40 -12.66
N GLN A 32 -28.30 13.43 -13.98
CA GLN A 32 -28.94 12.43 -14.84
C GLN A 32 -27.87 11.69 -15.61
N VAL A 33 -27.91 10.37 -15.58
CA VAL A 33 -26.96 9.52 -16.30
C VAL A 33 -27.73 8.71 -17.31
N ARG A 34 -27.34 8.83 -18.57
CA ARG A 34 -27.84 8.01 -19.68
C ARG A 34 -26.71 7.23 -20.29
N GLN A 35 -26.83 5.91 -20.32
CA GLN A 35 -25.90 5.06 -21.04
C GLN A 35 -26.12 5.22 -22.55
N LEU A 36 -25.03 5.47 -23.30
CA LEU A 36 -25.05 5.58 -24.76
C LEU A 36 -24.55 4.28 -25.41
N ASP A 37 -23.47 3.70 -24.89
CA ASP A 37 -22.91 2.41 -25.31
C ASP A 37 -22.34 1.64 -24.10
N ARG A 38 -21.56 0.57 -24.34
CA ARG A 38 -21.02 -0.29 -23.28
C ARG A 38 -20.18 0.47 -22.24
N CYS A 39 -19.39 1.45 -22.66
CA CYS A 39 -18.47 2.19 -21.79
C CYS A 39 -18.74 3.71 -21.80
N THR A 40 -19.60 4.21 -22.68
CA THR A 40 -19.91 5.63 -22.82
C THR A 40 -21.24 5.99 -22.17
N PHE A 41 -21.20 7.04 -21.38
CA PHE A 41 -22.31 7.63 -20.66
C PHE A 41 -22.42 9.12 -21.01
N SER A 42 -23.65 9.60 -21.16
CA SER A 42 -23.97 11.03 -21.11
C SER A 42 -24.42 11.35 -19.69
N VAL A 43 -23.67 12.24 -19.05
CA VAL A 43 -23.89 12.67 -17.67
C VAL A 43 -24.30 14.14 -17.69
N LEU A 44 -25.53 14.43 -17.27
CA LEU A 44 -26.03 15.78 -17.09
C LEU A 44 -25.85 16.16 -15.62
N LEU A 45 -24.97 17.12 -15.32
CA LEU A 45 -24.74 17.66 -13.97
C LEU A 45 -25.03 19.15 -13.99
N ASN A 46 -25.95 19.61 -13.13
CA ASN A 46 -26.35 21.01 -13.05
C ASN A 46 -26.64 21.65 -14.42
N ASN A 47 -27.41 20.93 -15.26
CA ASN A 47 -27.78 21.33 -16.61
C ASN A 47 -26.61 21.46 -17.62
N ARG A 48 -25.44 20.90 -17.31
CA ARG A 48 -24.31 20.75 -18.24
C ARG A 48 -24.11 19.28 -18.59
N SER A 49 -24.03 18.99 -19.88
CA SER A 49 -23.85 17.62 -20.39
C SER A 49 -22.37 17.31 -20.55
N TYR A 50 -21.97 16.15 -20.05
CA TYR A 50 -20.62 15.60 -20.12
C TYR A 50 -20.67 14.25 -20.80
N LYS A 51 -19.78 14.02 -21.76
CA LYS A 51 -19.51 12.69 -22.29
C LYS A 51 -18.46 12.05 -21.40
N VAL A 52 -18.83 10.94 -20.76
CA VAL A 52 -17.97 10.17 -19.88
C VAL A 52 -17.78 8.80 -20.50
N ILE A 53 -16.55 8.44 -20.85
CA ILE A 53 -16.21 7.05 -21.14
C ILE A 53 -15.65 6.48 -19.85
N ALA A 54 -16.12 5.34 -19.38
CA ALA A 54 -15.67 4.70 -18.16
C ALA A 54 -15.50 3.20 -18.41
N GLU A 55 -14.26 2.73 -18.28
CA GLU A 55 -13.94 1.30 -18.31
C GLU A 55 -13.55 0.84 -16.91
N LYS A 56 -14.11 -0.29 -16.48
CA LYS A 56 -13.90 -0.83 -15.15
C LYS A 56 -12.80 -1.88 -15.16
N LEU A 57 -11.72 -1.61 -14.41
CA LEU A 57 -10.65 -2.56 -14.13
C LEU A 57 -10.60 -2.82 -12.62
N GLY A 58 -11.25 -3.89 -12.17
CA GLY A 58 -11.38 -4.20 -10.74
C GLY A 58 -12.23 -3.16 -9.99
N ASN A 59 -11.62 -2.39 -9.07
CA ASN A 59 -12.27 -1.30 -8.32
C ASN A 59 -11.94 0.10 -8.87
N VAL A 60 -11.14 0.14 -9.94
CA VAL A 60 -10.72 1.35 -10.62
C VAL A 60 -11.56 1.53 -11.87
N TYR A 61 -11.97 2.75 -12.12
CA TYR A 61 -12.58 3.17 -13.37
C TYR A 61 -11.58 4.07 -14.08
N GLU A 62 -11.12 3.65 -15.26
CA GLU A 62 -10.42 4.54 -16.17
C GLU A 62 -11.48 5.37 -16.89
N THR A 63 -11.51 6.67 -16.61
CA THR A 63 -12.54 7.56 -17.14
C THR A 63 -11.95 8.60 -18.07
N LEU A 64 -12.62 8.86 -19.19
CA LEU A 64 -12.35 9.99 -20.06
C LEU A 64 -13.52 10.96 -19.93
N VAL A 65 -13.27 12.14 -19.34
CA VAL A 65 -14.24 13.22 -19.26
C VAL A 65 -13.76 14.34 -20.18
N ASN A 66 -14.55 14.65 -21.22
CA ASN A 66 -14.17 15.66 -22.23
C ASN A 66 -12.77 15.43 -22.84
N GLY A 67 -12.36 14.17 -23.00
CA GLY A 67 -11.06 13.79 -23.57
C GLY A 67 -9.89 13.78 -22.59
N VAL A 68 -10.10 14.14 -21.32
CA VAL A 68 -9.08 14.05 -20.27
C VAL A 68 -9.21 12.72 -19.55
N ALA A 69 -8.16 11.91 -19.59
CA ALA A 69 -8.09 10.63 -18.89
C ALA A 69 -7.84 10.85 -17.39
N GLN A 70 -8.65 10.22 -16.55
CA GLN A 70 -8.56 10.27 -15.10
C GLN A 70 -8.89 8.92 -14.50
N GLU A 71 -8.07 8.52 -13.54
CA GLU A 71 -8.34 7.38 -12.69
C GLU A 71 -9.38 7.76 -11.63
N VAL A 72 -10.46 6.99 -11.57
CA VAL A 72 -11.55 7.17 -10.61
C VAL A 72 -11.74 5.89 -9.82
N ILE A 73 -11.51 5.96 -8.52
CA ILE A 73 -11.70 4.82 -7.62
C ILE A 73 -13.06 4.98 -6.95
N VAL A 74 -13.94 4.00 -7.08
CA VAL A 74 -15.27 4.03 -6.45
C VAL A 74 -15.37 2.90 -5.44
N GLU A 75 -15.56 3.27 -4.17
CA GLU A 75 -15.63 2.33 -3.05
C GLU A 75 -16.93 2.53 -2.27
N THR A 76 -17.37 1.49 -1.57
CA THR A 76 -18.34 1.65 -0.49
C THR A 76 -17.59 1.74 0.84
N GLU A 77 -18.25 2.22 1.89
CA GLU A 77 -17.70 2.19 3.26
C GLU A 77 -17.17 0.79 3.62
N ARG A 78 -17.93 -0.25 3.29
CA ARG A 78 -17.52 -1.65 3.52
C ARG A 78 -16.26 -2.02 2.75
N THR A 79 -16.19 -1.72 1.45
CA THR A 79 -15.03 -2.05 0.61
C THR A 79 -13.78 -1.28 1.06
N ARG A 80 -13.93 -0.01 1.46
CA ARG A 80 -12.83 0.82 1.97
C ARG A 80 -12.32 0.32 3.31
N LEU A 81 -13.20 -0.09 4.22
CA LEU A 81 -12.82 -0.70 5.49
C LEU A 81 -12.08 -2.01 5.28
N LEU A 82 -12.58 -2.90 4.42
CA LEU A 82 -11.90 -4.14 4.08
C LEU A 82 -10.49 -3.88 3.53
N LYS A 83 -10.33 -2.92 2.60
CA LYS A 83 -9.00 -2.53 2.11
C LYS A 83 -8.11 -1.89 3.17
N LYS A 84 -8.65 -1.17 4.15
CA LYS A 84 -7.87 -0.63 5.27
C LYS A 84 -7.39 -1.75 6.19
N TYR A 85 -8.24 -2.75 6.46
CA TYR A 85 -7.85 -3.96 7.19
C TYR A 85 -6.81 -4.76 6.42
N ASP A 86 -6.98 -4.97 5.12
CA ASP A 86 -6.00 -5.67 4.27
C ASP A 86 -4.69 -4.89 4.15
N ARG A 87 -4.74 -3.54 4.08
CA ARG A 87 -3.53 -2.70 4.11
C ARG A 87 -2.88 -2.64 5.49
N GLN A 88 -3.63 -2.75 6.58
CA GLN A 88 -3.05 -2.82 7.93
C GLN A 88 -2.48 -4.22 8.19
N ALA A 89 -3.15 -5.27 7.76
CA ALA A 89 -2.61 -6.63 7.73
C ALA A 89 -1.42 -6.73 6.76
N GLY A 90 -1.42 -5.95 5.68
CA GLY A 90 -0.36 -5.77 4.71
C GLY A 90 0.80 -4.89 5.21
N ALA A 91 0.55 -3.88 6.03
CA ALA A 91 1.58 -3.07 6.69
C ALA A 91 2.15 -3.78 7.93
N ILE A 92 1.44 -4.78 8.45
CA ILE A 92 2.00 -5.82 9.34
C ILE A 92 2.86 -6.81 8.53
N ARG A 93 2.72 -6.86 7.19
CA ARG A 93 3.52 -7.67 6.26
C ARG A 93 4.52 -6.78 5.50
N LYS A 94 5.69 -6.54 6.07
CA LYS A 94 6.70 -7.58 6.01
C LYS A 94 7.78 -7.26 7.02
N ARG A 95 7.55 -7.66 8.27
CA ARG A 95 8.66 -7.79 9.21
C ARG A 95 9.54 -8.91 8.69
N PHE A 96 10.78 -8.60 8.34
CA PHE A 96 11.73 -9.62 7.94
C PHE A 96 12.62 -9.94 9.12
N GLU A 97 12.47 -11.16 9.59
CA GLU A 97 13.31 -11.70 10.64
C GLU A 97 14.62 -12.19 10.02
N VAL A 98 15.72 -11.69 10.55
CA VAL A 98 17.06 -12.15 10.20
C VAL A 98 17.52 -13.06 11.32
N HIS A 99 17.76 -14.33 11.01
CA HIS A 99 18.18 -15.34 11.97
C HIS A 99 19.62 -15.79 11.74
N ALA A 100 20.27 -16.25 12.81
CA ALA A 100 21.58 -16.88 12.72
C ALA A 100 21.50 -18.23 11.96
N PRO A 101 22.25 -18.42 10.87
CA PRO A 101 22.20 -19.67 10.10
C PRO A 101 22.91 -20.84 10.80
N MET A 102 23.83 -20.52 11.72
CA MET A 102 24.68 -21.44 12.47
C MET A 102 25.09 -20.80 13.80
N PRO A 103 25.54 -21.60 14.80
CA PRO A 103 26.10 -21.04 16.02
C PRO A 103 27.40 -20.29 15.72
N ALA A 104 27.55 -19.08 16.25
CA ALA A 104 28.70 -18.22 15.97
C ALA A 104 28.86 -17.11 17.02
N LEU A 105 30.01 -16.42 17.02
CA LEU A 105 30.25 -15.20 17.81
C LEU A 105 29.96 -13.96 16.95
N ILE A 106 29.27 -12.96 17.50
CA ILE A 106 29.07 -11.68 16.78
C ILE A 106 30.33 -10.84 16.86
N VAL A 107 31.00 -10.64 15.73
CA VAL A 107 32.22 -9.83 15.63
C VAL A 107 31.87 -8.37 15.34
N ASN A 108 30.87 -8.13 14.51
CA ASN A 108 30.47 -6.78 14.15
C ASN A 108 28.99 -6.70 13.79
N ILE A 109 28.41 -5.52 14.01
CA ILE A 109 27.07 -5.15 13.54
C ILE A 109 27.30 -3.93 12.65
N GLU A 110 26.89 -4.01 11.39
CA GLU A 110 27.23 -3.03 10.35
C GLU A 110 26.15 -1.98 10.12
N VAL A 111 25.04 -2.07 10.87
CA VAL A 111 23.85 -1.24 10.71
C VAL A 111 23.31 -0.83 12.09
N ASP A 112 22.69 0.35 12.14
CA ASP A 112 22.02 0.86 13.33
C ASP A 112 20.49 0.80 13.19
N VAL A 113 19.78 0.86 14.33
CA VAL A 113 18.32 0.95 14.32
C VAL A 113 17.88 2.25 13.63
N GLY A 114 17.05 2.10 12.60
CA GLY A 114 16.57 3.20 11.76
C GLY A 114 17.22 3.26 10.37
N ASP A 115 18.29 2.52 10.13
CA ASP A 115 19.00 2.55 8.84
C ASP A 115 18.18 1.92 7.71
N ASP A 116 18.27 2.50 6.52
CA ASP A 116 17.73 1.92 5.30
C ASP A 116 18.78 0.96 4.70
N VAL A 117 18.37 -0.29 4.44
CA VAL A 117 19.22 -1.35 3.89
C VAL A 117 18.75 -1.76 2.50
N THR A 118 19.72 -2.08 1.64
CA THR A 118 19.48 -2.59 0.28
C THR A 118 19.67 -4.11 0.20
N GLU A 119 19.11 -4.76 -0.83
CA GLU A 119 19.32 -6.19 -1.05
C GLU A 119 20.81 -6.51 -1.21
N GLY A 120 21.29 -7.52 -0.49
CA GLY A 120 22.69 -7.93 -0.49
C GLY A 120 23.60 -7.11 0.42
N GLN A 121 23.10 -6.06 1.07
CA GLN A 121 23.87 -5.26 2.02
C GLN A 121 24.22 -6.06 3.29
N GLY A 122 25.46 -5.90 3.76
CA GLY A 122 25.95 -6.45 5.03
C GLY A 122 25.18 -5.92 6.23
N LEU A 123 24.84 -6.83 7.15
CA LEU A 123 24.10 -6.52 8.37
C LEU A 123 24.94 -6.84 9.61
N ILE A 124 25.46 -8.06 9.70
CA ILE A 124 26.17 -8.59 10.87
C ILE A 124 27.30 -9.49 10.40
N VAL A 125 28.46 -9.38 11.03
CA VAL A 125 29.60 -10.29 10.82
C VAL A 125 29.67 -11.29 11.97
N LEU A 126 29.62 -12.56 11.63
CA LEU A 126 29.67 -13.70 12.54
C LEU A 126 31.01 -14.43 12.39
N GLU A 127 31.62 -14.87 13.49
CA GLU A 127 32.79 -15.76 13.47
C GLU A 127 32.41 -17.16 13.94
N ALA A 128 32.71 -18.15 13.12
CA ALA A 128 32.64 -19.55 13.49
C ALA A 128 33.89 -20.27 13.02
N MET A 129 34.50 -21.07 13.90
CA MET A 129 35.69 -21.88 13.57
C MET A 129 36.85 -21.07 12.94
N LYS A 130 37.10 -19.84 13.42
CA LYS A 130 38.11 -18.88 12.92
C LYS A 130 37.85 -18.38 11.49
N MET A 131 36.62 -18.48 11.01
CA MET A 131 36.20 -17.89 9.74
C MET A 131 35.07 -16.91 9.99
N GLU A 132 35.18 -15.73 9.39
CA GLU A 132 34.16 -14.69 9.41
C GLU A 132 33.19 -14.88 8.25
N ASN A 133 31.89 -14.86 8.57
CA ASN A 133 30.78 -14.95 7.64
C ASN A 133 29.85 -13.76 7.84
N GLU A 134 29.47 -13.13 6.73
CA GLU A 134 28.61 -11.97 6.72
C GLU A 134 27.15 -12.37 6.50
N ILE A 135 26.25 -11.85 7.33
CA ILE A 135 24.80 -11.95 7.14
C ILE A 135 24.34 -10.76 6.31
N LYS A 136 23.68 -11.06 5.19
CA LYS A 136 23.23 -10.06 4.21
C LYS A 136 21.72 -9.92 4.20
N ALA A 137 21.24 -8.74 3.88
CA ALA A 137 19.81 -8.50 3.69
C ALA A 137 19.30 -9.22 2.43
N HIS A 138 18.25 -10.05 2.57
CA HIS A 138 17.64 -10.74 1.43
C HIS A 138 16.76 -9.82 0.55
N GLN A 139 16.39 -8.64 1.05
CA GLN A 139 15.59 -7.65 0.33
C GLN A 139 15.74 -6.28 1.01
N PRO A 140 15.41 -5.17 0.33
CA PRO A 140 15.49 -3.85 0.95
C PRO A 140 14.48 -3.68 2.08
N GLY A 141 14.81 -2.84 3.07
CA GLY A 141 13.96 -2.53 4.21
C GLY A 141 14.62 -1.53 5.17
N LYS A 142 13.97 -1.22 6.28
CA LYS A 142 14.51 -0.38 7.36
C LYS A 142 14.79 -1.21 8.60
N VAL A 143 15.94 -1.00 9.26
CA VAL A 143 16.29 -1.69 10.50
C VAL A 143 15.37 -1.24 11.63
N LYS A 144 14.53 -2.15 12.10
CA LYS A 144 13.55 -1.87 13.15
C LYS A 144 14.12 -2.10 14.54
N THR A 145 14.80 -3.23 14.73
CA THR A 145 15.37 -3.62 16.03
C THR A 145 16.53 -4.58 15.82
N ILE A 146 17.57 -4.44 16.64
CA ILE A 146 18.70 -5.37 16.71
C ILE A 146 18.62 -6.07 18.07
N HIS A 147 18.54 -7.40 18.08
CA HIS A 147 18.32 -8.23 19.28
C HIS A 147 19.62 -8.74 19.90
N VAL A 148 20.76 -8.39 19.31
CA VAL A 148 22.05 -8.98 19.63
C VAL A 148 23.12 -7.93 19.86
N VAL A 149 24.23 -8.34 20.48
CA VAL A 149 25.32 -7.46 20.90
C VAL A 149 26.66 -8.03 20.44
N LYS A 150 27.56 -7.16 20.01
CA LYS A 150 28.94 -7.52 19.68
C LYS A 150 29.64 -8.26 20.82
N GLY A 151 30.39 -9.30 20.49
CA GLY A 151 31.11 -10.17 21.42
C GLY A 151 30.24 -11.22 22.12
N LYS A 152 28.96 -11.37 21.75
CA LYS A 152 28.08 -12.42 22.28
C LYS A 152 27.98 -13.61 21.30
N PRO A 153 27.92 -14.85 21.83
CA PRO A 153 27.58 -16.00 21.03
C PRO A 153 26.09 -15.98 20.68
N VAL A 154 25.75 -16.54 19.53
CA VAL A 154 24.39 -16.80 19.06
C VAL A 154 24.24 -18.25 18.65
N GLU A 155 23.04 -18.79 18.83
CA GLU A 155 22.69 -20.15 18.41
C GLU A 155 22.02 -20.19 17.03
N LYS A 156 22.00 -21.36 16.39
CA LYS A 156 21.29 -21.53 15.12
C LYS A 156 19.80 -21.21 15.28
N GLY A 157 19.28 -20.36 14.41
CA GLY A 157 17.88 -19.92 14.38
C GLY A 157 17.57 -18.77 15.34
N GLU A 158 18.54 -18.32 16.14
CA GLU A 158 18.35 -17.18 17.03
C GLU A 158 18.06 -15.91 16.23
N LEU A 159 17.09 -15.13 16.70
CA LEU A 159 16.68 -13.88 16.07
C LEU A 159 17.77 -12.82 16.27
N LEU A 160 18.35 -12.34 15.17
CA LEU A 160 19.39 -11.32 15.19
C LEU A 160 18.81 -9.91 15.09
N MET A 161 17.90 -9.69 14.14
CA MET A 161 17.31 -8.38 13.89
C MET A 161 15.97 -8.48 13.14
N LEU A 162 15.21 -7.39 13.16
CA LEU A 162 13.98 -7.22 12.38
C LEU A 162 14.14 -6.06 11.40
N LEU A 163 13.72 -6.27 10.16
CA LEU A 163 13.56 -5.22 9.15
C LEU A 163 12.06 -4.96 8.88
N GLU A 164 11.69 -3.77 8.42
CA GLU A 164 10.32 -3.42 7.99
C GLU A 164 10.27 -2.61 6.69
#